data_AF-C0C710-F1
#
_entry.id   AF-C0C710-F1
#
_cell.length_a   1.000
_cell.length_b   1.000
_cell.length_c   1.000
_cell.angle_alpha   90.00
_cell.angle_beta   90.00
_cell.angle_gamma   90.00
#
_symmetry.space_group_name_H-M   'P 1'
#
loop_
_entity.id
_entity.type
_entity.pdbx_description
1 polymer ?
#
loop_
_entity_poly.entity_id
_entity_poly.type
_entity_poly.pdbx_seq_one_letter_code
_entity_poly.pdbx_strand_id
1 'polypeptide(L)'
;GTDEESGFMRGLKYYLKKEEAPWGGFSPDGEFPVIHAEKGTLRFYVSDTWEETKHAGGMYLKEIRGGTKVNVVPGYAYAAVDGTEDAEHMLQEARDGFAKKDNISISKQDTGWKIEAKGLGGHSSQPWNGENAIQTLLEFLHRLPLEEGGGARFAGKIEELFGDGYRGERLGIACED
;
A
#
# COMPACT_ATOMS: atom_id res chain seq x y z
N GLY A 1 1.07 -28.54 4.09
CA GLY A 1 0.59 -27.30 4.74
C GLY A 1 -0.46 -26.65 3.85
N THR A 2 -1.31 -25.78 4.39
CA THR A 2 -2.39 -25.10 3.64
C THR A 2 -2.47 -23.59 3.94
N ASP A 3 -1.50 -23.04 4.69
CA ASP A 3 -1.61 -21.71 5.32
C ASP A 3 -0.25 -21.05 5.60
N GLU A 4 0.75 -21.31 4.75
CA GLU A 4 2.06 -20.66 4.91
C GLU A 4 2.01 -19.19 4.51
N GLU A 5 1.47 -18.90 3.33
CA GLU A 5 1.40 -17.58 2.70
C GLU A 5 0.67 -16.51 3.54
N SER A 6 -0.16 -16.93 4.50
CA SER A 6 -0.80 -16.01 5.44
C SER A 6 0.16 -15.47 6.50
N GLY A 7 1.30 -16.13 6.72
CA GLY A 7 2.25 -15.89 7.81
C GLY A 7 1.82 -16.44 9.17
N PHE A 8 0.65 -17.07 9.28
CA PHE A 8 0.19 -17.63 10.56
C PHE A 8 0.63 -19.08 10.78
N MET A 9 0.97 -19.81 9.70
CA MET A 9 1.40 -21.21 9.71
C MET A 9 0.44 -22.12 10.50
N ARG A 10 -0.88 -21.87 10.47
CA ARG A 10 -1.85 -22.56 11.34
C ARG A 10 -1.82 -24.07 11.13
N GLY A 11 -1.67 -24.51 9.88
CA GLY A 11 -1.56 -25.92 9.53
C GLY A 11 -0.35 -26.62 10.15
N LEU A 12 0.83 -25.99 10.09
CA LEU A 12 2.05 -26.55 10.69
C LEU A 12 1.95 -26.55 12.23
N LYS A 13 1.44 -25.47 12.82
CA LYS A 13 1.18 -25.39 14.27
C LYS A 13 0.20 -26.46 14.75
N TYR A 14 -0.83 -26.76 13.95
CA TYR A 14 -1.79 -27.83 14.26
C TYR A 14 -1.13 -29.21 14.15
N TYR A 15 -0.38 -29.45 13.07
CA TYR A 15 0.33 -30.71 12.85
C TYR A 15 1.29 -31.05 14.00
N LEU A 16 2.12 -30.09 14.43
CA LEU A 16 3.08 -30.27 15.52
C LEU A 16 2.43 -30.47 16.90
N LYS A 17 1.11 -30.25 17.04
CA LYS A 17 0.36 -30.62 18.26
C LYS A 17 -0.12 -32.06 18.24
N LYS A 18 -0.12 -32.72 17.08
CA LYS A 18 -0.71 -34.04 16.85
C LYS A 18 0.34 -35.10 16.55
N GLU A 19 1.37 -34.71 15.82
CA GLU A 19 2.44 -35.59 15.37
C GLU A 19 3.76 -35.21 16.02
N GLU A 20 4.70 -36.16 16.05
CA GLU A 20 6.06 -35.94 16.51
C GLU A 20 6.78 -34.93 15.60
N ALA A 21 7.51 -34.00 16.20
CA ALA A 21 8.33 -33.05 15.45
C ALA A 21 9.46 -33.80 14.73
N PRO A 22 9.69 -33.57 13.43
CA PRO A 22 10.77 -34.23 12.72
C PRO A 22 12.14 -33.80 13.28
N TRP A 23 13.10 -34.71 13.29
CA TRP A 23 14.48 -34.43 13.73
C TRP A 23 15.20 -33.40 12.85
N GLY A 24 14.77 -33.25 11.60
CA GLY A 24 15.22 -32.22 10.67
C GLY A 24 14.23 -32.08 9.52
N GLY A 25 14.29 -30.96 8.80
CA GLY A 25 13.40 -30.69 7.69
C GLY A 25 14.03 -29.75 6.68
N PHE A 26 13.59 -29.85 5.43
CA PHE A 26 13.86 -28.87 4.39
C PHE A 26 12.53 -28.48 3.75
N SER A 27 12.39 -27.21 3.39
CA SER A 27 11.30 -26.76 2.53
C SER A 27 11.82 -26.75 1.09
N PRO A 28 11.14 -27.40 0.12
CA PRO A 28 11.47 -27.25 -1.28
C PRO A 28 11.03 -25.90 -1.87
N ASP A 29 10.36 -25.05 -1.08
CA ASP A 29 9.79 -23.76 -1.49
C ASP A 29 10.81 -22.61 -1.48
N GLY A 30 12.01 -22.88 -1.97
CA GLY A 30 13.13 -21.94 -2.03
C GLY A 30 13.97 -22.12 -3.29
N GLU A 31 15.02 -21.31 -3.43
CA GLU A 31 15.91 -21.35 -4.59
C GLU A 31 17.13 -22.26 -4.37
N PHE A 32 17.67 -22.81 -5.47
CA PHE A 32 18.91 -23.59 -5.46
C PHE A 32 20.14 -22.67 -5.35
N PRO A 33 21.26 -23.11 -4.73
CA PRO A 33 21.56 -24.47 -4.29
C PRO A 33 20.95 -24.86 -2.94
N VAL A 34 21.02 -23.99 -1.93
CA VAL A 34 20.33 -24.18 -0.64
C VAL A 34 20.17 -22.82 0.07
N ILE A 35 18.94 -22.54 0.52
CA ILE A 35 18.66 -21.45 1.46
C ILE A 35 18.78 -22.03 2.86
N HIS A 36 19.87 -21.71 3.56
CA HIS A 36 20.13 -22.20 4.91
C HIS A 36 19.60 -21.27 6.01
N ALA A 37 19.21 -20.04 5.65
CA ALA A 37 18.67 -19.03 6.55
C ALA A 37 17.75 -18.07 5.78
N GLU A 38 16.72 -17.55 6.45
CA GLU A 38 15.80 -16.54 5.93
C GLU A 38 15.89 -15.26 6.76
N LYS A 39 15.62 -14.11 6.12
CA LYS A 39 15.55 -12.82 6.84
C LYS A 39 14.33 -12.80 7.76
N GLY A 40 14.50 -12.25 8.97
CA GLY A 40 13.40 -12.04 9.90
C GLY A 40 12.32 -11.13 9.30
N THR A 41 11.05 -11.49 9.47
CA THR A 41 9.92 -10.71 8.94
C THR A 41 9.16 -10.02 10.07
N LEU A 42 9.06 -8.69 10.03
CA LEU A 42 8.19 -7.90 10.90
C LEU A 42 6.95 -7.46 10.12
N ARG A 43 5.76 -7.68 10.70
CA ARG A 43 4.48 -7.20 10.16
C ARG A 43 3.78 -6.37 11.23
N PHE A 44 3.37 -5.16 10.86
CA PHE A 44 2.65 -4.25 11.76
C PHE A 44 1.57 -3.49 10.99
N TYR A 45 0.61 -2.95 11.74
CA TYR A 45 -0.43 -2.08 11.22
C TYR A 45 -0.21 -0.67 11.76
N VAL A 46 -0.37 0.34 10.90
CA VAL A 46 -0.43 1.74 11.30
C VAL A 46 -1.88 2.18 11.21
N SER A 47 -2.40 2.74 12.29
CA SER A 47 -3.79 3.17 12.41
C SER A 47 -3.85 4.47 13.19
N ASP A 48 -4.74 5.36 12.79
CA ASP A 48 -5.03 6.61 13.50
C ASP A 48 -6.54 6.80 13.55
N THR A 49 -7.02 7.61 14.51
CA THR A 49 -8.43 7.96 14.65
C THR A 49 -8.54 9.47 14.80
N TRP A 50 -9.61 10.02 14.23
CA TRP A 50 -9.85 11.45 14.25
C TRP A 50 -11.35 11.73 14.30
N GLU A 51 -11.69 12.89 14.81
CA GLU A 51 -13.06 13.39 14.72
C GLU A 51 -13.38 13.81 13.29
N GLU A 52 -14.64 13.61 12.91
CA GLU A 52 -15.14 14.03 11.62
C GLU A 52 -15.21 15.57 11.56
N THR A 53 -14.43 16.15 10.66
CA THR A 53 -14.43 17.59 10.41
C THR A 53 -15.55 17.93 9.45
N LYS A 54 -16.31 19.00 9.75
CA LYS A 54 -17.33 19.50 8.83
C LYS A 54 -16.69 19.95 7.52
N HIS A 55 -17.20 19.45 6.40
CA HIS A 55 -16.77 19.85 5.06
C HIS A 55 -17.04 21.34 4.83
N ALA A 56 -16.06 22.03 4.27
CA ALA A 56 -16.13 23.46 3.95
C ALA A 56 -16.55 23.72 2.49
N GLY A 57 -16.84 22.67 1.72
CA GLY A 57 -17.30 22.73 0.33
C GLY A 57 -16.19 22.61 -0.72
N GLY A 58 -14.95 22.36 -0.31
CA GLY A 58 -13.80 22.04 -1.15
C GLY A 58 -13.68 20.53 -1.45
N MET A 59 -12.53 20.12 -2.01
CA MET A 59 -12.29 18.72 -2.33
C MET A 59 -12.04 17.89 -1.06
N TYR A 60 -12.83 16.86 -0.83
CA TYR A 60 -12.75 16.06 0.39
C TYR A 60 -12.39 14.60 0.11
N LEU A 61 -11.37 14.07 0.80
CA LEU A 61 -10.98 12.67 0.68
C LEU A 61 -11.93 11.77 1.47
N LYS A 62 -12.77 11.01 0.78
CA LYS A 62 -13.73 10.06 1.37
C LYS A 62 -13.09 8.73 1.74
N GLU A 63 -12.26 8.20 0.84
CA GLU A 63 -11.74 6.84 0.96
C GLU A 63 -10.42 6.70 0.20
N ILE A 64 -9.51 5.86 0.73
CA ILE A 64 -8.39 5.29 0.00
C ILE A 64 -8.42 3.77 0.21
N ARG A 65 -8.26 3.01 -0.88
CA ARG A 65 -8.05 1.56 -0.82
C ARG A 65 -6.94 1.14 -1.76
N GLY A 66 -6.19 0.12 -1.37
CA GLY A 66 -5.19 -0.51 -2.24
C GLY A 66 -4.61 -1.77 -1.62
N GLY A 67 -3.95 -2.56 -2.44
CA GLY A 67 -3.37 -3.84 -2.03
C GLY A 67 -4.39 -4.99 -1.97
N THR A 68 -3.88 -6.21 -2.05
CA THR A 68 -4.69 -7.45 -2.06
C THR A 68 -4.20 -8.45 -1.02
N LYS A 69 -2.88 -8.65 -0.94
CA LYS A 69 -2.21 -9.52 0.03
C LYS A 69 -1.00 -8.80 0.59
N VAL A 70 -0.66 -9.11 1.84
CA VAL A 70 0.48 -8.49 2.55
C VAL A 70 1.83 -8.83 1.94
N ASN A 71 1.93 -9.94 1.19
CA ASN A 71 3.15 -10.41 0.56
C ASN A 71 3.29 -10.00 -0.92
N VAL A 72 2.43 -9.12 -1.43
CA VAL A 72 2.40 -8.68 -2.83
C VAL A 72 2.50 -7.15 -2.89
N VAL A 73 3.40 -6.64 -3.73
CA VAL A 73 3.47 -5.21 -4.06
C VAL A 73 2.14 -4.80 -4.72
N PRO A 74 1.42 -3.78 -4.21
CA PRO A 74 0.12 -3.39 -4.74
C PRO A 74 0.19 -2.89 -6.19
N GLY A 75 -0.40 -3.64 -7.12
CA GLY A 75 -0.54 -3.22 -8.52
C GLY A 75 -1.73 -2.28 -8.80
N TYR A 76 -2.60 -2.07 -7.81
CA TYR A 76 -3.78 -1.22 -7.92
C TYR A 76 -4.14 -0.55 -6.60
N ALA A 77 -4.57 0.71 -6.69
CA ALA A 77 -5.14 1.48 -5.60
C ALA A 77 -6.18 2.48 -6.16
N TYR A 78 -7.12 2.91 -5.33
CA TYR A 78 -8.02 4.00 -5.69
C TYR A 78 -8.35 4.90 -4.49
N ALA A 79 -8.72 6.13 -4.78
CA ALA A 79 -9.29 7.08 -3.85
C ALA A 79 -10.64 7.57 -4.34
N ALA A 80 -11.57 7.79 -3.41
CA ALA A 80 -12.81 8.50 -3.66
C ALA A 80 -12.68 9.92 -3.08
N VAL A 81 -12.92 10.92 -3.92
CA VAL A 81 -12.82 12.34 -3.57
C VAL A 81 -14.15 13.01 -3.87
N ASP A 82 -14.73 13.71 -2.90
CA ASP A 82 -15.85 14.60 -3.12
C ASP A 82 -15.39 15.95 -3.65
N GLY A 83 -16.26 16.65 -4.39
CA GLY A 83 -15.94 17.99 -4.89
C GLY A 83 -16.99 18.53 -5.85
N THR A 84 -16.94 19.84 -6.10
CA THR A 84 -17.80 20.54 -7.06
C THR A 84 -17.35 20.30 -8.50
N GLU A 85 -18.04 20.88 -9.49
CA GLU A 85 -17.64 20.78 -10.90
C GLU A 85 -16.25 21.40 -11.17
N ASP A 86 -15.86 22.42 -10.41
CA ASP A 86 -14.51 23.01 -10.50
C ASP A 86 -13.39 22.02 -10.13
N ALA A 87 -13.72 20.96 -9.38
CA ALA A 87 -12.77 19.90 -9.04
C ALA A 87 -12.27 19.16 -10.28
N GLU A 88 -13.07 19.06 -11.36
CA GLU A 88 -12.65 18.38 -12.58
C GLU A 88 -11.41 19.03 -13.19
N HIS A 89 -11.45 20.36 -13.36
CA HIS A 89 -10.32 21.10 -13.92
C HIS A 89 -9.07 20.94 -13.05
N MET A 90 -9.20 21.09 -11.73
CA MET A 90 -8.08 20.94 -10.80
C MET A 90 -7.48 19.53 -10.82
N LEU A 91 -8.33 18.49 -10.88
CA LEU A 91 -7.90 17.10 -10.96
C LEU A 91 -7.14 16.81 -12.26
N GLN A 92 -7.62 17.31 -13.40
CA GLN A 92 -6.95 17.13 -14.69
C GLN A 92 -5.64 17.93 -14.78
N GLU A 93 -5.63 19.18 -14.30
CA GLU A 93 -4.41 20.00 -14.25
C GLU A 93 -3.34 19.35 -13.35
N ALA A 94 -3.75 18.86 -12.17
CA ALA A 94 -2.87 18.11 -11.30
C ALA A 94 -2.34 16.86 -12.01
N ARG A 95 -3.20 16.09 -12.69
CA ARG A 95 -2.78 14.90 -13.45
C ARG A 95 -1.79 15.24 -14.56
N ASP A 96 -2.05 16.26 -15.35
CA ASP A 96 -1.20 16.63 -16.49
C ASP A 96 0.20 17.06 -16.05
N GLY A 97 0.30 17.71 -14.89
CA GLY A 97 1.58 18.05 -14.26
C GLY A 97 2.23 16.90 -13.47
N PHE A 98 1.63 15.70 -13.42
CA PHE A 98 2.18 14.58 -12.65
C PHE A 98 3.17 13.76 -13.47
N ALA A 99 4.34 13.48 -12.91
CA ALA A 99 5.36 12.67 -13.57
C ALA A 99 4.86 11.27 -13.95
N LYS A 100 4.00 10.67 -13.10
CA LYS A 100 3.40 9.33 -13.30
C LYS A 100 1.95 9.42 -13.81
N LYS A 101 1.61 10.44 -14.61
CA LYS A 101 0.22 10.68 -15.07
C LYS A 101 -0.43 9.50 -15.80
N ASP A 102 0.36 8.70 -16.50
CA ASP A 102 -0.12 7.52 -17.24
C ASP A 102 -0.56 6.39 -16.29
N ASN A 103 -0.06 6.40 -15.05
CA ASN A 103 -0.48 5.51 -13.99
C ASN A 103 -1.72 6.01 -13.25
N ILE A 104 -2.22 7.23 -13.53
CA ILE A 104 -3.40 7.82 -12.90
C ILE A 104 -4.55 7.90 -13.90
N SER A 105 -5.72 7.38 -13.51
CA SER A 105 -6.99 7.61 -14.20
C SER A 105 -8.02 8.25 -13.27
N ILE A 106 -8.73 9.25 -13.79
CA ILE A 106 -9.76 10.00 -13.06
C ILE A 106 -11.09 9.76 -13.75
N SER A 107 -12.12 9.41 -12.99
CA SER A 107 -13.47 9.20 -13.50
C SER A 107 -14.50 9.86 -12.60
N LYS A 108 -15.50 10.51 -13.20
CA LYS A 108 -16.64 11.06 -12.48
C LYS A 108 -17.50 9.94 -11.91
N GLN A 109 -17.99 10.10 -10.68
CA GLN A 109 -18.91 9.20 -10.00
C GLN A 109 -20.20 9.95 -9.66
N ASP A 110 -21.22 9.23 -9.16
CA ASP A 110 -22.47 9.85 -8.72
C ASP A 110 -22.26 10.92 -7.64
N THR A 111 -21.24 10.73 -6.78
CA THR A 111 -20.86 11.70 -5.72
C THR A 111 -19.36 11.98 -5.74
N GLY A 112 -18.93 12.82 -6.69
CA GLY A 112 -17.55 13.29 -6.83
C GLY A 112 -16.75 12.50 -7.86
N TRP A 113 -15.56 12.07 -7.49
CA TRP A 113 -14.54 11.54 -8.40
C TRP A 113 -13.86 10.29 -7.83
N LYS A 114 -13.59 9.34 -8.71
CA LYS A 114 -12.72 8.19 -8.42
C LYS A 114 -11.38 8.41 -9.11
N ILE A 115 -10.32 8.38 -8.32
CA ILE A 115 -8.94 8.47 -8.78
C ILE A 115 -8.33 7.09 -8.61
N GLU A 116 -7.82 6.51 -9.68
CA GLU A 116 -7.24 5.17 -9.67
C GLU A 116 -5.76 5.27 -10.04
N ALA A 117 -4.94 4.52 -9.30
CA ALA A 117 -3.53 4.34 -9.58
C ALA A 117 -3.27 2.91 -10.02
N LYS A 118 -2.48 2.77 -11.08
CA LYS A 118 -1.96 1.48 -11.55
C LYS A 118 -0.46 1.39 -11.25
N GLY A 119 -0.04 0.18 -10.92
CA GLY A 119 1.36 -0.16 -10.73
C GLY A 119 1.62 -1.57 -11.26
N LEU A 120 2.71 -2.16 -10.80
CA LEU A 120 3.17 -3.49 -11.21
C LEU A 120 3.26 -4.37 -9.96
N GLY A 121 2.49 -5.46 -9.97
CA GLY A 121 2.56 -6.45 -8.90
C GLY A 121 3.91 -7.16 -8.88
N GLY A 122 4.42 -7.44 -7.69
CA GLY A 122 5.68 -8.15 -7.48
C GLY A 122 5.69 -8.85 -6.12
N HIS A 123 6.61 -9.78 -5.92
CA HIS A 123 6.77 -10.43 -4.62
C HIS A 123 7.36 -9.43 -3.61
N SER A 124 6.78 -9.35 -2.40
CA SER A 124 7.21 -8.38 -1.38
C SER A 124 8.66 -8.55 -0.89
N SER A 125 9.28 -9.72 -1.11
CA SER A 125 10.71 -9.93 -0.84
C SER A 125 11.64 -9.31 -1.90
N GLN A 126 11.10 -8.97 -3.08
CA GLN A 126 11.80 -8.31 -4.17
C GLN A 126 11.00 -7.10 -4.67
N PRO A 127 10.72 -6.12 -3.79
CA PRO A 127 9.80 -5.02 -4.10
C PRO A 127 10.29 -4.14 -5.25
N TRP A 128 11.59 -4.13 -5.55
CA TRP A 128 12.19 -3.41 -6.68
C TRP A 128 11.77 -3.94 -8.06
N ASN A 129 11.18 -5.14 -8.12
CA ASN A 129 10.62 -5.70 -9.36
C ASN A 129 9.17 -5.25 -9.61
N GLY A 130 8.58 -4.46 -8.71
CA GLY A 130 7.21 -3.94 -8.83
C GLY A 130 7.13 -2.42 -8.75
N GLU A 131 5.93 -1.90 -8.96
CA GLU A 131 5.59 -0.49 -8.79
C GLU A 131 4.39 -0.39 -7.86
N ASN A 132 4.56 0.27 -6.71
CA ASN A 132 3.52 0.34 -5.70
C ASN A 132 2.47 1.41 -6.05
N ALA A 133 1.28 0.95 -6.46
CA ALA A 133 0.16 1.81 -6.81
C ALA A 133 -0.33 2.67 -5.63
N ILE A 134 -0.16 2.22 -4.38
CA ILE A 134 -0.55 3.01 -3.20
C ILE A 134 0.36 4.23 -3.06
N GLN A 135 1.69 4.07 -3.21
CA GLN A 135 2.62 5.20 -3.17
C GLN A 135 2.32 6.20 -4.29
N THR A 136 2.14 5.73 -5.52
CA THR A 136 1.76 6.59 -6.66
C THR A 136 0.45 7.35 -6.41
N LEU A 137 -0.55 6.70 -5.80
CA LEU A 137 -1.81 7.35 -5.44
C LEU A 137 -1.61 8.43 -4.36
N LEU A 138 -0.87 8.12 -3.30
CA LEU A 138 -0.63 9.06 -2.20
C LEU A 138 0.19 10.27 -2.65
N GLU A 139 1.23 10.06 -3.46
CA GLU A 139 2.00 11.13 -4.12
C GLU A 139 1.09 12.04 -4.96
N PHE A 140 0.14 11.46 -5.69
CA PHE A 140 -0.81 12.24 -6.49
C PHE A 140 -1.79 13.04 -5.62
N LEU A 141 -2.36 12.41 -4.58
CA LEU A 141 -3.29 13.06 -3.66
C LEU A 141 -2.63 14.23 -2.91
N HIS A 142 -1.34 14.15 -2.60
CA HIS A 142 -0.59 15.23 -1.95
C HIS A 142 -0.50 16.51 -2.80
N ARG A 143 -0.74 16.42 -4.11
CA ARG A 143 -0.76 17.57 -5.03
C ARG A 143 -2.12 18.24 -5.16
N LEU A 144 -3.16 17.63 -4.62
CA LEU A 144 -4.51 18.17 -4.68
C LEU A 144 -4.76 19.11 -3.48
N PRO A 145 -5.52 20.20 -3.66
CA PRO A 145 -5.96 21.05 -2.55
C PRO A 145 -7.11 20.36 -1.79
N LEU A 146 -6.81 19.22 -1.16
CA LEU A 146 -7.74 18.49 -0.30
C LEU A 146 -8.01 19.31 0.96
N GLU A 147 -9.27 19.34 1.38
CA GLU A 147 -9.66 19.89 2.68
C GLU A 147 -8.87 19.20 3.80
N GLU A 148 -8.44 20.00 4.78
CA GLU A 148 -7.75 19.47 5.95
C GLU A 148 -8.71 18.64 6.81
N GLY A 149 -8.66 17.33 6.61
CA GLY A 149 -9.33 16.33 7.44
C GLY A 149 -8.34 15.32 7.99
N GLY A 150 -8.74 14.53 8.98
CA GLY A 150 -7.86 13.51 9.53
C GLY A 150 -7.45 12.45 8.51
N GLY A 151 -8.33 12.10 7.56
CA GLY A 151 -8.01 11.19 6.45
C GLY A 151 -6.92 11.74 5.53
N ALA A 152 -7.03 13.01 5.13
CA ALA A 152 -6.01 13.67 4.31
C ALA A 152 -4.67 13.79 5.06
N ARG A 153 -4.70 14.17 6.35
CA ARG A 153 -3.49 14.22 7.19
C ARG A 153 -2.85 12.84 7.35
N PHE A 154 -3.64 11.80 7.57
CA PHE A 154 -3.14 10.43 7.68
C PHE A 154 -2.50 9.97 6.37
N ALA A 155 -3.18 10.17 5.24
CA ALA A 155 -2.65 9.87 3.91
C ALA A 155 -1.31 10.59 3.65
N GLY A 156 -1.23 11.88 4.00
CA GLY A 156 0.01 12.66 3.92
C GLY A 156 1.13 12.07 4.78
N LYS A 157 0.86 11.74 6.05
CA LYS A 157 1.86 11.10 6.93
C LYS A 157 2.32 9.74 6.42
N ILE A 158 1.44 8.94 5.83
CA ILE A 158 1.82 7.65 5.25
C ILE A 158 2.72 7.85 4.02
N GLU A 159 2.45 8.84 3.17
CA GLU A 159 3.38 9.21 2.09
C GLU A 159 4.72 9.69 2.65
N GLU A 160 4.71 10.58 3.64
CA GLU A 160 5.94 11.08 4.26
C GLU A 160 6.78 9.95 4.86
N LEU A 161 6.17 8.99 5.54
CA LEU A 161 6.90 7.90 6.19
C LEU A 161 7.36 6.80 5.21
N PHE A 162 6.57 6.50 4.18
CA PHE A 162 6.78 5.33 3.32
C PHE A 162 7.01 5.68 1.83
N GLY A 163 7.12 6.96 1.47
CA GLY A 163 7.22 7.44 0.08
C GLY A 163 8.63 7.34 -0.54
N ASP A 164 9.61 6.80 0.18
CA ASP A 164 11.00 6.58 -0.26
C ASP A 164 11.25 5.16 -0.80
N GLY A 165 10.18 4.46 -1.19
CA GLY A 165 10.27 3.15 -1.82
C GLY A 165 10.25 2.01 -0.80
N TYR A 166 11.30 1.19 -0.78
CA TYR A 166 11.32 -0.09 -0.06
C TYR A 166 12.49 -0.25 0.93
N ARG A 167 13.37 0.75 1.03
CA ARG A 167 14.55 0.72 1.93
C ARG A 167 14.25 1.19 3.35
N GLY A 168 13.18 1.97 3.54
CA GLY A 168 12.80 2.49 4.86
C GLY A 168 13.77 3.54 5.40
N GLU A 169 14.33 4.37 4.53
CA GLU A 169 15.23 5.48 4.87
C GLU A 169 14.46 6.56 5.66
N ARG A 170 13.26 6.95 5.20
CA ARG A 170 12.37 7.91 5.89
C ARG A 170 11.83 7.38 7.22
N LEU A 171 11.69 6.06 7.35
CA LEU A 171 11.36 5.39 8.62
C LEU A 171 12.54 5.32 9.59
N GLY A 172 13.77 5.59 9.13
CA GLY A 172 14.98 5.45 9.94
C GLY A 172 15.35 4.00 10.26
N ILE A 173 14.90 3.04 9.44
CA ILE A 173 15.15 1.60 9.62
C ILE A 173 15.99 0.99 8.51
N ALA A 174 16.46 1.79 7.55
CA ALA A 174 17.34 1.33 6.48
C ALA A 174 18.61 0.71 7.06
N CYS A 175 18.96 -0.46 6.55
CA CYS A 175 20.15 -1.20 6.91
C CYS A 175 20.80 -1.84 5.67
N GLU A 176 22.09 -2.12 5.78
CA GLU A 176 22.88 -2.86 4.80
C GLU A 176 23.58 -4.04 5.50
N ASP A 177 23.82 -5.12 4.74
CA ASP A 177 24.51 -6.33 5.19
C ASP A 177 26.03 -6.18 5.04
#